data_AF-A0A0D8XQV9-F1
#
_entry.id   AF-A0A0D8XQV9-F1
#
_cell.length_a   1.000
_cell.length_b   1.000
_cell.length_c   1.000
_cell.angle_alpha   90.00
_cell.angle_beta   90.00
_cell.angle_gamma   90.00
#
_symmetry.space_group_name_H-M   'P 1'
#
loop_
_entity.id
_entity.type
_entity.pdbx_description
1 polymer ?
#
loop_
_entity_poly.entity_id
_entity_poly.type
_entity_poly.pdbx_seq_one_letter_code
_entity_poly.pdbx_strand_id
1 'polypeptide(L)'
;MRALSVREPGSIRQVSLSFEQWSPEDISTSLTHIDFKIVELKQYVKDGSPVNTPMLERSISIFNNLSNWVQIMVLSKTTPKERAVLVTKFVNVAKHLRKLCNFNTLMAVIGGITHSNISRLSKTNSQLAPETKKELNQLTNLLSVQSNFGEYRKALAASGLHFKIPIIGVHLKDLVAATCCGANFEKTMTISLRRLHYLATLLSHFMIFNQRHHNFPEANLDLINTLKVSLDIRYNEEDIYELSIRREPRTFMTFEPSKPVVFAEWASGVSATLDPGTVNKHVSAMVDAVFKHYDSDRDGYISQDEFRQISGNFPFIDPFGTIDLDR
;
A
#
# COMPACT_ATOMS: atom_id res chain seq x y z
N MET A 1 47.31 -9.23 21.65
CA MET A 1 47.08 -8.41 20.44
C MET A 1 46.60 -9.34 19.34
N ARG A 2 45.28 -9.45 19.14
CA ARG A 2 44.69 -10.21 18.02
C ARG A 2 44.50 -9.24 16.86
N ALA A 3 44.99 -9.62 15.69
CA ALA A 3 44.96 -8.83 14.48
C ALA A 3 43.50 -8.53 14.06
N LEU A 4 43.21 -7.24 13.91
CA LEU A 4 41.99 -6.73 13.28
C LEU A 4 42.01 -7.14 11.81
N SER A 5 41.16 -8.10 11.44
CA SER A 5 40.87 -8.39 10.04
C SER A 5 39.94 -7.29 9.50
N VAL A 6 40.55 -6.20 9.01
CA VAL A 6 39.86 -5.22 8.17
C VAL A 6 39.55 -5.91 6.84
N ARG A 7 38.31 -6.35 6.66
CA ARG A 7 37.76 -6.61 5.32
C ARG A 7 37.16 -5.31 4.82
N GLU A 8 37.66 -4.81 3.69
CA GLU A 8 37.04 -3.71 2.95
C GLU A 8 35.61 -4.11 2.53
N PRO A 9 34.59 -3.27 2.79
CA PRO A 9 33.22 -3.58 2.43
C PRO A 9 33.02 -3.32 0.93
N GLY A 10 32.97 -4.39 0.14
CA GLY A 10 32.39 -4.36 -1.19
C GLY A 10 30.89 -4.02 -1.11
N SER A 11 30.57 -2.72 -1.21
CA SER A 11 29.35 -2.08 -1.75
C SER A 11 28.10 -2.97 -1.99
N ILE A 12 27.59 -3.64 -0.97
CA ILE A 12 26.16 -3.96 -0.88
C ILE A 12 25.61 -2.93 0.10
N ARG A 13 24.74 -2.02 -0.36
CA ARG A 13 24.03 -1.12 0.56
C ARG A 13 23.43 -1.97 1.67
N GLN A 14 23.95 -1.85 2.88
CA GLN A 14 23.43 -2.56 4.04
C GLN A 14 22.11 -1.87 4.41
N VAL A 15 21.04 -2.29 3.75
CA VAL A 15 19.69 -1.77 3.99
C VAL A 15 19.19 -2.46 5.25
N SER A 16 19.12 -1.72 6.35
CA SER A 16 18.44 -2.16 7.57
C SER A 16 17.06 -2.70 7.25
N LEU A 17 16.58 -3.72 7.97
CA LEU A 17 15.21 -4.21 7.83
C LEU A 17 14.23 -3.46 8.74
N SER A 18 14.67 -2.42 9.46
CA SER A 18 13.76 -1.61 10.28
C SER A 18 13.03 -0.54 9.46
N PHE A 19 11.70 -0.51 9.56
CA PHE A 19 10.84 0.46 8.91
C PHE A 19 11.23 1.89 9.26
N GLU A 20 11.72 2.16 10.48
CA GLU A 20 12.15 3.51 10.88
C GLU A 20 13.31 4.01 10.02
N GLN A 21 14.22 3.11 9.67
CA GLN A 21 15.46 3.40 8.94
C GLN A 21 15.27 3.36 7.41
N TRP A 22 14.21 2.73 6.91
CA TRP A 22 13.92 2.69 5.47
C TRP A 22 13.69 4.08 4.89
N SER A 23 14.30 4.37 3.73
CA SER A 23 14.01 5.60 3.02
C SER A 23 12.61 5.57 2.39
N PRO A 24 11.93 6.72 2.23
CA PRO A 24 10.66 6.77 1.51
C PRO A 24 10.74 6.21 0.09
N GLU A 25 11.90 6.34 -0.56
CA GLU A 25 12.16 5.81 -1.89
C GLU A 25 12.19 4.27 -1.92
N ASP A 26 12.91 3.64 -0.99
CA ASP A 26 13.00 2.18 -0.90
C ASP A 26 11.64 1.54 -0.61
N ILE A 27 10.85 2.17 0.27
CA ILE A 27 9.48 1.75 0.57
C ILE A 27 8.62 1.87 -0.68
N SER A 28 8.63 3.02 -1.36
CA SER A 28 7.79 3.25 -2.54
C SER A 28 8.14 2.29 -3.69
N THR A 29 9.42 2.01 -3.89
CA THR A 29 9.91 1.07 -4.91
C THR A 29 9.44 -0.33 -4.58
N SER A 30 9.65 -0.79 -3.35
CA SER A 30 9.27 -2.14 -2.91
C SER A 30 7.76 -2.36 -2.93
N LEU A 31 6.97 -1.38 -2.48
CA LEU A 31 5.50 -1.42 -2.62
C LEU A 31 5.07 -1.48 -4.08
N THR A 32 5.77 -0.78 -4.97
CA THR A 32 5.49 -0.83 -6.41
C THR A 32 5.76 -2.21 -7.00
N HIS A 33 6.83 -2.90 -6.56
CA HIS A 33 7.08 -4.29 -6.94
C HIS A 33 6.06 -5.28 -6.35
N ILE A 34 5.50 -5.00 -5.17
CA ILE A 34 4.44 -5.81 -4.56
C ILE A 34 3.11 -5.64 -5.31
N ASP A 35 2.76 -4.41 -5.67
CA ASP A 35 1.54 -4.05 -6.41
C ASP A 35 1.63 -4.45 -7.89
N PHE A 36 2.83 -4.46 -8.45
CA PHE A 36 3.07 -4.90 -9.83
C PHE A 36 2.71 -6.38 -10.01
N LYS A 37 1.47 -6.61 -10.48
CA LYS A 37 0.97 -7.93 -10.88
C LYS A 37 0.08 -7.79 -12.10
N ILE A 38 0.11 -8.83 -12.93
CA ILE A 38 -0.80 -8.97 -14.06
C ILE A 38 -2.18 -9.29 -13.50
N VAL A 39 -3.21 -8.52 -13.86
CA VAL A 39 -4.58 -8.76 -13.44
C VAL A 39 -5.40 -9.24 -14.64
N GLU A 40 -6.03 -10.41 -14.52
CA GLU A 40 -6.99 -10.88 -15.53
C GLU A 40 -8.37 -10.23 -15.30
N LEU A 41 -8.84 -9.46 -16.28
CA LEU A 41 -10.09 -8.70 -16.19
C LEU A 41 -11.28 -9.36 -16.89
N LYS A 42 -11.04 -10.45 -17.63
CA LYS A 42 -12.06 -11.09 -18.48
C LYS A 42 -13.29 -11.51 -17.69
N GLN A 43 -13.09 -12.18 -16.55
CA GLN A 43 -14.20 -12.67 -15.72
C GLN A 43 -14.91 -11.50 -15.01
N TYR A 44 -14.17 -10.52 -14.51
CA TYR A 44 -14.74 -9.31 -13.90
C TYR A 44 -15.66 -8.54 -14.86
N VAL A 45 -15.25 -8.34 -16.12
CA VAL A 45 -16.05 -7.62 -17.12
C VAL A 45 -17.36 -8.34 -17.42
N LYS A 46 -17.40 -9.68 -17.30
CA LYS A 46 -18.63 -10.46 -17.49
C LYS A 46 -19.56 -10.39 -16.29
N ASP A 47 -19.01 -10.56 -15.10
CA ASP A 47 -19.81 -10.76 -13.89
C ASP A 47 -20.12 -9.44 -13.17
N GLY A 48 -19.38 -8.37 -13.47
CA GLY A 48 -19.47 -7.08 -12.78
C GLY A 48 -19.03 -7.16 -11.32
N SER A 49 -18.37 -8.25 -10.92
CA SER A 49 -18.01 -8.58 -9.55
C SER A 49 -16.56 -9.08 -9.49
N PRO A 50 -15.80 -8.74 -8.44
CA PRO A 50 -14.48 -9.32 -8.20
C PRO A 50 -14.55 -10.79 -7.76
N VAL A 51 -15.74 -11.31 -7.41
CA VAL A 51 -15.89 -12.71 -7.01
C VAL A 51 -15.42 -13.63 -8.14
N ASN A 52 -14.66 -14.67 -7.81
CA ASN A 52 -14.05 -15.62 -8.75
C ASN A 52 -12.98 -15.00 -9.68
N THR A 53 -12.41 -13.85 -9.30
CA THR A 53 -11.25 -13.24 -10.00
C THR A 53 -10.04 -13.17 -9.07
N PRO A 54 -9.36 -14.30 -8.79
CA PRO A 54 -8.40 -14.40 -7.68
C PRO A 54 -7.23 -13.40 -7.77
N MET A 55 -6.80 -13.03 -8.98
CA MET A 55 -5.75 -12.02 -9.16
C MET A 55 -6.23 -10.60 -8.80
N LEU A 56 -7.48 -10.28 -9.16
CA LEU A 56 -8.09 -9.00 -8.84
C LEU A 56 -8.45 -8.92 -7.35
N GLU A 57 -9.04 -9.97 -6.77
CA GLU A 57 -9.30 -10.07 -5.33
C GLU A 57 -8.02 -9.88 -4.51
N ARG A 58 -6.92 -10.51 -4.95
CA ARG A 58 -5.62 -10.34 -4.32
C ARG A 58 -5.10 -8.90 -4.43
N SER A 59 -5.23 -8.26 -5.58
CA SER A 59 -4.81 -6.86 -5.77
C SER A 59 -5.63 -5.91 -4.88
N ILE A 60 -6.95 -6.10 -4.81
CA ILE A 60 -7.83 -5.35 -3.92
C ILE A 60 -7.44 -5.58 -2.45
N SER A 61 -7.15 -6.83 -2.07
CA SER A 61 -6.73 -7.15 -0.70
C SER A 61 -5.41 -6.47 -0.34
N ILE A 62 -4.42 -6.43 -1.24
CA ILE A 62 -3.15 -5.71 -1.01
C ILE A 62 -3.41 -4.21 -0.83
N PHE A 63 -4.29 -3.63 -1.66
CA PHE A 63 -4.68 -2.23 -1.56
C PHE A 63 -5.30 -1.90 -0.19
N ASN A 64 -6.24 -2.72 0.28
CA ASN A 64 -6.89 -2.56 1.58
C ASN A 64 -5.90 -2.76 2.73
N ASN A 65 -5.11 -3.83 2.69
CA ASN A 65 -4.12 -4.12 3.72
C ASN A 65 -3.06 -3.03 3.83
N LEU A 66 -2.61 -2.46 2.71
CA LEU A 66 -1.70 -1.32 2.71
C LEU A 66 -2.32 -0.09 3.37
N SER A 67 -3.59 0.20 3.06
CA SER A 67 -4.32 1.32 3.68
C SER A 67 -4.45 1.14 5.19
N ASN A 68 -4.71 -0.08 5.66
CA ASN A 68 -4.79 -0.43 7.08
C ASN A 68 -3.41 -0.38 7.75
N TRP A 69 -2.38 -0.91 7.10
CA TRP A 69 -1.01 -0.89 7.58
C TRP A 69 -0.53 0.56 7.79
N VAL A 70 -0.80 1.47 6.85
CA VAL A 70 -0.48 2.91 7.03
C VAL A 70 -1.15 3.48 8.29
N GLN A 71 -2.44 3.20 8.50
CA GLN A 71 -3.16 3.66 9.68
C GLN A 71 -2.54 3.11 10.97
N ILE A 72 -2.30 1.80 11.01
CA ILE A 72 -1.75 1.10 12.16
C ILE A 72 -0.32 1.54 12.48
N MET A 73 0.52 1.74 11.46
CA MET A 73 1.87 2.26 11.64
C MET A 73 1.84 3.63 12.30
N VAL A 74 0.96 4.54 11.86
CA VAL A 74 0.77 5.84 12.51
C VAL A 74 0.28 5.66 13.95
N LEU A 75 -0.76 4.85 14.19
CA LEU A 75 -1.36 4.65 15.52
C LEU A 75 -0.48 3.86 16.50
N SER A 76 0.55 3.17 16.01
CA SER A 76 1.55 2.48 16.82
C SER A 76 2.28 3.45 17.76
N LYS A 77 2.49 4.70 17.31
CA LYS A 77 3.17 5.73 18.10
C LYS A 77 2.23 6.41 19.10
N THR A 78 2.71 6.52 20.33
CA THR A 78 1.92 7.00 21.47
C THR A 78 1.81 8.52 21.49
N THR A 79 2.87 9.23 21.12
CA THR A 79 2.88 10.70 21.16
C THR A 79 2.42 11.34 19.83
N PRO A 80 1.71 12.48 19.85
CA PRO A 80 1.31 13.19 18.63
C PRO A 80 2.48 13.56 17.72
N LYS A 81 3.65 13.88 18.31
CA LYS A 81 4.85 14.28 17.56
C LYS A 81 5.42 13.11 16.76
N GLU A 82 5.56 11.93 17.37
CA GLU A 82 6.03 10.73 16.66
C GLU A 82 5.05 10.27 15.59
N ARG A 83 3.73 10.36 15.84
CA ARG A 83 2.71 10.10 14.82
C ARG A 83 2.86 11.05 13.62
N ALA A 84 3.10 12.33 13.87
CA ALA A 84 3.30 13.32 12.82
C ALA A 84 4.57 13.05 11.98
N VAL A 85 5.62 12.50 12.59
CA VAL A 85 6.81 12.03 11.86
C VAL A 85 6.45 10.89 10.90
N LEU A 86 5.64 9.91 11.33
CA LEU A 86 5.21 8.82 10.45
C LEU A 86 4.28 9.29 9.34
N VAL A 87 3.34 10.19 9.63
CA VAL A 87 2.50 10.81 8.59
C VAL A 87 3.37 11.52 7.55
N THR A 88 4.37 12.29 8.00
CA THR A 88 5.33 12.96 7.10
C THR A 88 6.11 11.96 6.25
N LYS A 89 6.55 10.84 6.84
CA LYS A 89 7.23 9.76 6.12
C LYS A 89 6.33 9.16 5.03
N PHE A 90 5.07 8.86 5.33
CA PHE A 90 4.13 8.33 4.33
C PHE A 90 3.76 9.34 3.25
N VAL A 91 3.67 10.63 3.57
CA VAL A 91 3.53 11.69 2.55
C VAL A 91 4.74 11.67 1.61
N ASN A 92 5.96 11.52 2.13
CA ASN A 92 7.14 11.39 1.28
C ASN A 92 7.13 10.10 0.44
N VAL A 93 6.68 8.97 0.99
CA VAL A 93 6.48 7.72 0.21
C VAL A 93 5.52 7.98 -0.95
N ALA A 94 4.39 8.65 -0.69
CA ALA A 94 3.41 9.02 -1.70
C ALA A 94 4.00 9.93 -2.81
N LYS A 95 4.88 10.87 -2.47
CA LYS A 95 5.61 11.66 -3.48
C LYS A 95 6.44 10.78 -4.41
N HIS A 96 7.14 9.78 -3.88
CA HIS A 96 7.92 8.86 -4.70
C HIS A 96 7.03 7.93 -5.54
N LEU A 97 5.91 7.42 -4.98
CA LEU A 97 4.93 6.64 -5.75
C LEU A 97 4.36 7.43 -6.94
N ARG A 98 4.10 8.74 -6.76
CA ARG A 98 3.70 9.63 -7.85
C ARG A 98 4.77 9.74 -8.93
N LYS A 99 6.06 9.84 -8.57
CA LYS A 99 7.18 9.87 -9.53
C LYS A 99 7.29 8.55 -10.30
N LEU A 100 7.06 7.41 -9.62
CA LEU A 100 7.03 6.08 -10.23
C LEU A 100 5.79 5.82 -11.10
N CYS A 101 4.87 6.78 -11.22
CA CYS A 101 3.58 6.62 -11.89
C CYS A 101 2.76 5.43 -11.35
N ASN A 102 2.95 5.09 -10.07
CA ASN A 102 2.16 4.09 -9.37
C ASN A 102 1.00 4.77 -8.63
N PHE A 103 -0.09 5.02 -9.36
CA PHE A 103 -1.25 5.71 -8.83
C PHE A 103 -2.10 4.81 -7.93
N ASN A 104 -2.09 3.49 -8.13
CA ASN A 104 -2.86 2.55 -7.32
C ASN A 104 -2.34 2.48 -5.88
N THR A 105 -1.04 2.23 -5.70
CA THR A 105 -0.43 2.25 -4.37
C THR A 105 -0.45 3.66 -3.75
N LEU A 106 -0.26 4.71 -4.57
CA LEU A 106 -0.40 6.10 -4.11
C LEU A 106 -1.78 6.35 -3.49
N MET A 107 -2.84 5.85 -4.14
CA MET A 107 -4.21 5.95 -3.67
C MET A 107 -4.40 5.22 -2.33
N ALA A 108 -3.83 4.02 -2.15
CA ALA A 108 -3.88 3.29 -0.89
C ALA A 108 -3.19 4.06 0.26
N VAL A 109 -1.98 4.60 0.01
CA VAL A 109 -1.23 5.33 1.04
C VAL A 109 -1.95 6.61 1.46
N ILE A 110 -2.39 7.44 0.50
CA ILE A 110 -3.13 8.67 0.83
C ILE A 110 -4.49 8.34 1.44
N GLY A 111 -5.16 7.28 0.98
CA GLY A 111 -6.39 6.76 1.59
C GLY A 111 -6.20 6.41 3.06
N GLY A 112 -5.10 5.72 3.41
CA GLY A 112 -4.76 5.41 4.80
C GLY A 112 -4.49 6.66 5.66
N ILE A 113 -3.76 7.65 5.14
CA ILE A 113 -3.47 8.91 5.88
C ILE A 113 -4.73 9.75 6.08
N THR A 114 -5.60 9.80 5.07
CA THR A 114 -6.82 10.62 5.07
C THR A 114 -8.03 9.88 5.64
N HIS A 115 -7.87 8.62 6.05
CA HIS A 115 -8.90 7.82 6.69
C HIS A 115 -9.42 8.50 7.97
N SER A 116 -10.70 8.30 8.29
CA SER A 116 -11.37 8.91 9.45
C SER A 116 -10.65 8.63 10.77
N ASN A 117 -10.03 7.45 10.90
CA ASN A 117 -9.23 7.05 12.07
C ASN A 117 -7.99 7.92 12.28
N ILE A 118 -7.41 8.49 11.22
CA ILE A 118 -6.20 9.32 11.29
C ILE A 118 -6.56 10.81 11.19
N SER A 119 -7.48 11.18 10.31
CA SER A 119 -7.87 12.58 10.08
C SER A 119 -8.47 13.24 11.33
N ARG A 120 -9.09 12.45 12.22
CA ARG A 120 -9.60 12.93 13.51
C ARG A 120 -8.54 13.32 14.55
N LEU A 121 -7.28 12.93 14.35
CA LEU A 121 -6.18 13.15 15.28
C LEU A 121 -5.68 14.61 15.21
N SER A 122 -6.47 15.53 15.77
CA SER A 122 -6.23 16.99 15.69
C SER A 122 -4.92 17.42 16.34
N LYS A 123 -4.48 16.76 17.41
CA LYS A 123 -3.19 17.04 18.06
C LYS A 123 -2.04 16.62 17.14
N THR A 124 -2.15 15.46 16.50
CA THR A 124 -1.17 14.98 15.51
C THR A 124 -1.12 15.92 14.30
N ASN A 125 -2.27 16.30 13.75
CA ASN A 125 -2.34 17.22 12.61
C ASN A 125 -1.74 18.60 12.93
N SER A 126 -1.87 19.07 14.17
CA SER A 126 -1.24 20.32 14.63
C SER A 126 0.29 20.25 14.64
N GLN A 127 0.88 19.07 14.79
CA GLN A 127 2.34 18.87 14.79
C GLN A 127 2.96 18.73 13.39
N LEU A 128 2.14 18.63 12.33
CA LEU A 128 2.64 18.52 10.97
C LEU A 128 3.19 19.85 10.47
N ALA A 129 4.36 19.80 9.83
CA ALA A 129 4.95 20.94 9.16
C ALA A 129 4.02 21.48 8.04
N PRO A 130 3.99 22.81 7.80
CA PRO A 130 3.17 23.42 6.75
C PRO A 130 3.43 22.82 5.36
N GLU A 131 4.68 22.48 5.06
CA GLU A 131 5.12 21.89 3.80
C GLU A 131 4.50 20.49 3.61
N THR A 132 4.49 19.67 4.67
CA THR A 132 3.86 18.35 4.67
C THR A 132 2.35 18.47 4.44
N LYS A 133 1.68 19.42 5.11
CA LYS A 133 0.24 19.66 4.90
C LYS A 133 -0.06 20.10 3.47
N LYS A 134 0.74 20.99 2.92
CA LYS A 134 0.61 21.46 1.53
C LYS A 134 0.75 20.29 0.55
N GLU A 135 1.75 19.45 0.72
CA GLU A 135 1.96 18.28 -0.14
C GLU A 135 0.81 17.27 -0.01
N LEU A 136 0.38 16.96 1.22
CA LEU A 136 -0.76 16.07 1.46
C LEU A 136 -2.02 16.58 0.76
N ASN A 137 -2.29 17.89 0.83
CA ASN A 137 -3.41 18.50 0.13
C ASN A 137 -3.28 18.40 -1.40
N GLN A 138 -2.08 18.60 -1.95
CA GLN A 138 -1.83 18.47 -3.39
C GLN A 138 -2.06 17.04 -3.89
N LEU A 139 -1.56 16.04 -3.15
CA LEU A 139 -1.75 14.63 -3.47
C LEU A 139 -3.21 14.20 -3.31
N THR A 140 -3.90 14.73 -2.30
CA THR A 140 -5.33 14.50 -2.08
C THR A 140 -6.17 15.10 -3.22
N ASN A 141 -5.85 16.31 -3.67
CA ASN A 141 -6.53 16.96 -4.81
C ASN A 141 -6.30 16.19 -6.12
N LEU A 142 -5.09 15.68 -6.35
CA LEU A 142 -4.78 14.83 -7.51
C LEU A 142 -5.67 13.58 -7.56
N LEU A 143 -5.95 12.98 -6.41
CA LEU A 143 -6.75 11.75 -6.26
C LEU A 143 -8.24 12.01 -6.02
N SER A 144 -8.67 13.27 -6.08
CA SER A 144 -10.04 13.67 -5.81
C SER A 144 -11.03 13.01 -6.76
N VAL A 145 -12.18 12.61 -6.24
CA VAL A 145 -13.31 12.05 -7.02
C VAL A 145 -13.97 13.06 -7.95
N GLN A 146 -13.68 14.35 -7.77
CA GLN A 146 -14.29 15.43 -8.55
C GLN A 146 -14.10 15.21 -10.06
N SER A 147 -15.16 15.48 -10.82
CA SER A 147 -15.21 15.26 -12.27
C SER A 147 -14.80 13.82 -12.67
N ASN A 148 -15.22 12.82 -11.89
CA ASN A 148 -14.90 11.41 -12.07
C ASN A 148 -13.38 11.15 -12.14
N PHE A 149 -12.66 11.61 -11.13
CA PHE A 149 -11.20 11.55 -11.04
C PHE A 149 -10.49 12.35 -12.15
N GLY A 150 -10.97 13.56 -12.43
CA GLY A 150 -10.49 14.37 -13.55
C GLY A 150 -8.99 14.68 -13.49
N GLU A 151 -8.47 15.09 -12.33
CA GLU A 151 -7.04 15.41 -12.16
C GLU A 151 -6.15 14.17 -12.26
N TYR A 152 -6.57 13.06 -11.67
CA TYR A 152 -5.90 11.76 -11.83
C TYR A 152 -5.85 11.33 -13.30
N ARG A 153 -6.96 11.42 -14.03
CA ARG A 153 -7.02 11.03 -15.45
C ARG A 153 -6.10 11.89 -16.32
N LYS A 154 -6.04 13.19 -16.06
CA LYS A 154 -5.09 14.10 -16.72
C LYS A 154 -3.65 13.69 -16.43
N ALA A 155 -3.31 13.38 -15.17
CA ALA A 155 -1.98 12.93 -14.79
C ALA A 155 -1.61 11.59 -15.44
N LEU A 156 -2.53 10.62 -15.47
CA LEU A 156 -2.34 9.32 -16.11
C LEU A 156 -2.09 9.43 -17.63
N ALA A 157 -2.77 10.37 -18.29
CA ALA A 157 -2.57 10.68 -19.70
C ALA A 157 -1.22 11.39 -19.93
N ALA A 158 -0.86 12.35 -19.08
CA ALA A 158 0.39 13.09 -19.15
C ALA A 158 1.64 12.20 -18.95
N SER A 159 1.52 11.07 -18.24
CA SER A 159 2.60 10.07 -18.12
C SER A 159 2.99 9.41 -19.45
N GLY A 160 2.24 9.63 -20.54
CA GLY A 160 2.58 9.16 -21.88
C GLY A 160 2.78 7.65 -21.95
N LEU A 161 3.90 7.24 -22.56
CA LEU A 161 4.32 5.85 -22.79
C LEU A 161 5.13 5.24 -21.65
N HIS A 162 5.38 5.97 -20.56
CA HIS A 162 6.07 5.40 -19.40
C HIS A 162 5.24 4.30 -18.73
N PHE A 163 5.92 3.34 -18.12
CA PHE A 163 5.26 2.32 -17.31
C PHE A 163 4.46 3.00 -16.19
N LYS A 164 3.21 2.57 -15.97
CA LYS A 164 2.30 3.17 -15.01
C LYS A 164 1.34 2.14 -14.44
N ILE A 165 1.01 2.30 -13.16
CA ILE A 165 0.01 1.48 -12.47
C ILE A 165 -1.22 2.37 -12.23
N PRO A 166 -2.32 2.20 -13.00
CA PRO A 166 -3.52 3.00 -12.82
C PRO A 166 -4.30 2.57 -11.57
N ILE A 167 -5.12 3.47 -11.02
CA ILE A 167 -6.04 3.16 -9.92
C ILE A 167 -7.08 2.19 -10.46
N ILE A 168 -7.00 0.92 -10.06
CA ILE A 168 -7.77 -0.17 -10.67
C ILE A 168 -9.27 0.11 -10.59
N GLY A 169 -9.77 0.49 -9.41
CA GLY A 169 -11.19 0.79 -9.18
C GLY A 169 -11.81 1.83 -10.13
N VAL A 170 -11.04 2.85 -10.53
CA VAL A 170 -11.54 3.90 -11.44
C VAL A 170 -11.88 3.31 -12.80
N HIS A 171 -10.99 2.46 -13.34
CA HIS A 171 -11.17 1.88 -14.67
C HIS A 171 -12.07 0.64 -14.64
N LEU A 172 -12.15 -0.09 -13.51
CA LEU A 172 -13.15 -1.14 -13.32
C LEU A 172 -14.58 -0.58 -13.39
N LYS A 173 -14.83 0.57 -12.77
CA LYS A 173 -16.11 1.28 -12.86
C LYS A 173 -16.44 1.66 -14.31
N ASP A 174 -15.46 2.16 -15.05
CA ASP A 174 -15.65 2.50 -16.47
C ASP A 174 -15.95 1.25 -17.32
N LEU A 175 -15.31 0.12 -17.04
CA LEU A 175 -15.53 -1.15 -17.74
C LEU A 175 -16.95 -1.70 -17.51
N VAL A 176 -17.43 -1.67 -16.27
CA VAL A 176 -18.81 -2.07 -15.94
C VAL A 176 -19.80 -1.15 -16.64
N ALA A 177 -19.60 0.18 -16.55
CA ALA A 177 -20.46 1.14 -17.23
C ALA A 177 -20.50 0.94 -18.74
N ALA A 178 -19.36 0.68 -19.39
CA ALA A 178 -19.28 0.39 -20.82
C ALA A 178 -19.95 -0.94 -21.19
N THR A 179 -20.09 -1.87 -20.25
CA THR A 179 -20.69 -3.19 -20.49
C THR A 179 -22.21 -3.17 -20.29
N CYS A 180 -22.69 -2.41 -19.30
CA CYS A 180 -24.12 -2.24 -19.04
C CYS A 180 -24.80 -1.29 -20.04
N CYS A 181 -24.07 -0.33 -20.61
CA CYS A 181 -24.61 0.63 -21.57
C CYS A 181 -24.53 0.11 -23.01
N GLY A 182 -25.64 -0.38 -23.57
CA GLY A 182 -25.74 -0.73 -24.99
C GLY A 182 -26.92 -1.63 -25.32
N ALA A 183 -27.21 -1.78 -26.61
CA ALA A 183 -28.19 -2.77 -27.06
C ALA A 183 -27.72 -4.19 -26.69
N ASN A 184 -28.62 -5.02 -26.14
CA ASN A 184 -28.31 -6.40 -25.85
C ASN A 184 -28.09 -7.14 -27.18
N PHE A 185 -26.89 -7.70 -27.37
CA PHE A 185 -26.56 -8.46 -28.57
C PHE A 185 -27.57 -9.59 -28.81
N GLU A 186 -28.10 -10.21 -27.76
CA GLU A 186 -29.13 -11.25 -27.87
C GLU A 186 -30.42 -10.75 -28.52
N LYS A 187 -30.71 -9.45 -28.43
CA LYS A 187 -31.91 -8.83 -29.01
C LYS A 187 -31.64 -8.24 -30.39
N THR A 188 -30.46 -7.69 -30.63
CA THR A 188 -30.17 -6.94 -31.85
C THR A 188 -29.22 -7.65 -32.82
N MET A 189 -28.58 -8.75 -32.41
CA MET A 189 -27.56 -9.50 -33.16
C MET A 189 -26.48 -8.61 -33.80
N THR A 190 -26.23 -7.44 -33.21
CA THR A 190 -25.34 -6.39 -33.75
C THR A 190 -24.39 -5.90 -32.67
N ILE A 191 -23.15 -5.64 -33.05
CA ILE A 191 -22.10 -5.12 -32.15
C ILE A 191 -21.82 -3.66 -32.50
N SER A 192 -21.83 -2.80 -31.49
CA SER A 192 -21.45 -1.39 -31.66
C SER A 192 -19.94 -1.23 -31.74
N LEU A 193 -19.42 -0.80 -32.89
CA LEU A 193 -18.01 -0.47 -33.07
C LEU A 193 -17.52 0.61 -32.09
N ARG A 194 -18.39 1.59 -31.78
CA ARG A 194 -18.09 2.64 -30.79
C ARG A 194 -17.86 2.05 -29.40
N ARG A 195 -18.68 1.08 -29.00
CA ARG A 195 -18.54 0.37 -27.72
C ARG A 195 -17.27 -0.49 -27.71
N LEU A 196 -17.00 -1.22 -28.79
CA LEU A 196 -15.79 -2.03 -28.93
C LEU A 196 -14.52 -1.18 -28.83
N HIS A 197 -14.48 -0.05 -29.53
CA HIS A 197 -13.36 0.90 -29.46
C HIS A 197 -13.21 1.47 -28.05
N TYR A 198 -14.30 1.84 -27.39
CA TYR A 198 -14.25 2.36 -26.02
C TYR A 198 -13.72 1.32 -25.02
N LEU A 199 -14.20 0.07 -25.09
CA LEU A 199 -13.70 -1.03 -24.28
C LEU A 199 -12.21 -1.31 -24.54
N ALA A 200 -11.79 -1.29 -25.81
CA ALA A 200 -10.38 -1.46 -26.17
C ALA A 200 -9.50 -0.36 -25.55
N THR A 201 -9.96 0.90 -25.57
CA THR A 201 -9.27 2.01 -24.93
C THR A 201 -9.16 1.81 -23.42
N LEU A 202 -10.23 1.39 -22.74
CA LEU A 202 -10.21 1.12 -21.30
C LEU A 202 -9.27 -0.04 -20.94
N LEU A 203 -9.32 -1.14 -21.69
CA LEU A 203 -8.45 -2.30 -21.48
C LEU A 203 -6.99 -1.98 -21.77
N SER A 204 -6.70 -1.06 -22.70
CA SER A 204 -5.32 -0.65 -23.01
C SER A 204 -4.55 -0.13 -21.80
N HIS A 205 -5.23 0.49 -20.83
CA HIS A 205 -4.62 0.94 -19.56
C HIS A 205 -4.09 -0.22 -18.71
N PHE A 206 -4.65 -1.42 -18.86
CA PHE A 206 -4.24 -2.64 -18.16
C PHE A 206 -3.35 -3.55 -19.00
N MET A 207 -3.30 -3.38 -20.32
CA MET A 207 -2.47 -4.21 -21.20
C MET A 207 -1.00 -3.80 -21.21
N ILE A 208 -0.68 -2.56 -20.85
CA ILE A 208 0.72 -2.07 -20.75
C ILE A 208 1.55 -2.94 -19.78
N PHE A 209 0.90 -3.52 -18.76
CA PHE A 209 1.53 -4.43 -17.80
C PHE A 209 2.11 -5.70 -18.43
N ASN A 210 1.53 -6.17 -19.55
CA ASN A 210 1.88 -7.47 -20.15
C ASN A 210 2.94 -7.37 -21.26
N GLN A 211 3.26 -6.15 -21.73
CA GLN A 211 3.99 -5.96 -22.99
C GLN A 211 5.36 -5.30 -22.84
N ARG A 212 5.69 -4.73 -21.67
CA ARG A 212 6.96 -4.01 -21.47
C ARG A 212 7.64 -4.43 -20.17
N HIS A 213 8.95 -4.56 -20.21
CA HIS A 213 9.76 -4.55 -19.00
C HIS A 213 9.48 -3.25 -18.23
N HIS A 214 9.21 -3.37 -16.93
CA HIS A 214 9.02 -2.19 -16.08
C HIS A 214 10.36 -1.46 -15.91
N ASN A 215 10.32 -0.12 -15.86
CA ASN A 215 11.52 0.70 -15.66
C ASN A 215 11.70 1.08 -14.18
N PHE A 216 11.19 0.27 -13.27
CA PHE A 216 11.32 0.53 -11.83
C PHE A 216 12.76 0.36 -11.36
N PRO A 217 13.21 1.16 -10.38
CA PRO A 217 14.48 0.91 -9.71
C PRO A 217 14.55 -0.52 -9.17
N GLU A 218 15.76 -1.06 -9.10
CA GLU A 218 16.00 -2.35 -8.44
C GLU A 218 15.56 -2.26 -6.98
N ALA A 219 14.69 -3.18 -6.57
CA ALA A 219 14.23 -3.27 -5.19
C ALA A 219 15.06 -4.25 -4.39
N ASN A 220 15.21 -3.94 -3.10
CA ASN A 220 15.78 -4.89 -2.16
C ASN A 220 14.76 -5.99 -1.86
N LEU A 221 15.09 -7.24 -2.22
CA LEU A 221 14.21 -8.40 -2.03
C LEU A 221 13.92 -8.67 -0.55
N ASP A 222 14.89 -8.44 0.33
CA ASP A 222 14.77 -8.65 1.77
C ASP A 222 13.73 -7.65 2.36
N LEU A 223 13.73 -6.41 1.85
CA LEU A 223 12.74 -5.39 2.20
C LEU A 223 11.35 -5.75 1.67
N ILE A 224 11.25 -6.22 0.42
CA ILE A 224 9.99 -6.72 -0.15
C ILE A 224 9.40 -7.85 0.69
N ASN A 225 10.23 -8.82 1.10
CA ASN A 225 9.77 -9.96 1.88
C ASN A 225 9.27 -9.52 3.26
N THR A 226 9.97 -8.60 3.90
CA THR A 226 9.54 -8.01 5.18
C THR A 226 8.21 -7.26 5.03
N LEU A 227 8.07 -6.41 4.01
CA LEU A 227 6.83 -5.69 3.74
C LEU A 227 5.66 -6.63 3.44
N LYS A 228 5.88 -7.73 2.70
CA LYS A 228 4.82 -8.71 2.44
C LYS A 228 4.24 -9.27 3.74
N VAL A 229 5.09 -9.69 4.67
CA VAL A 229 4.62 -10.16 5.98
C VAL A 229 3.87 -9.06 6.74
N SER A 230 4.36 -7.82 6.71
CA SER A 230 3.69 -6.69 7.38
C SER A 230 2.31 -6.39 6.79
N LEU A 231 2.14 -6.56 5.48
CA LEU A 231 0.88 -6.36 4.76
C LEU A 231 -0.06 -7.56 4.84
N ASP A 232 0.43 -8.74 5.24
CA ASP A 232 -0.43 -9.93 5.40
C ASP A 232 -1.22 -9.89 6.71
N ILE A 233 -0.79 -9.06 7.68
CA ILE A 233 -1.49 -8.88 8.95
C ILE A 233 -2.84 -8.20 8.70
N ARG A 234 -3.89 -8.85 9.19
CA ARG A 234 -5.27 -8.37 9.09
C ARG A 234 -5.62 -7.61 10.35
N TYR A 235 -6.14 -6.41 10.15
CA TYR A 235 -6.64 -5.56 11.22
C TYR A 235 -8.14 -5.37 11.04
N ASN A 236 -8.88 -5.52 12.15
CA ASN A 236 -10.29 -5.20 12.19
C ASN A 236 -10.48 -3.68 12.22
N GLU A 237 -11.44 -3.14 11.45
CA GLU A 237 -11.65 -1.68 11.36
C GLU A 237 -12.05 -1.08 12.70
N GLU A 238 -12.83 -1.82 13.50
CA GLU A 238 -13.25 -1.41 14.85
C GLU A 238 -12.04 -1.28 15.79
N ASP A 239 -11.10 -2.21 15.74
CA ASP A 239 -9.88 -2.17 16.56
C ASP A 239 -9.00 -0.95 16.21
N ILE A 240 -8.87 -0.64 14.91
CA ILE A 240 -8.13 0.56 14.43
C ILE A 240 -8.83 1.82 14.95
N TYR A 241 -10.16 1.85 14.89
CA TYR A 241 -10.95 2.97 15.37
C TYR A 241 -10.84 3.15 16.88
N GLU A 242 -10.96 2.08 17.67
CA GLU A 242 -10.76 2.12 19.12
C GLU A 242 -9.36 2.60 19.46
N LEU A 243 -8.34 2.11 18.77
CA LEU A 243 -6.97 2.54 18.96
C LEU A 243 -6.81 4.04 18.68
N SER A 244 -7.43 4.56 17.63
CA SER A 244 -7.46 6.00 17.36
C SER A 244 -8.10 6.79 18.51
N ILE A 245 -9.21 6.31 19.05
CA ILE A 245 -9.89 6.94 20.20
C ILE A 245 -9.00 6.90 21.45
N ARG A 246 -8.31 5.78 21.71
CA ARG A 246 -7.36 5.65 22.81
C ARG A 246 -6.18 6.61 22.66
N ARG A 247 -5.70 6.87 21.43
CA ARG A 247 -4.59 7.80 21.16
C ARG A 247 -5.00 9.27 21.32
N GLU A 248 -6.17 9.64 20.85
CA GLU A 248 -6.73 10.99 21.02
C GLU A 248 -8.24 10.89 21.33
N PRO A 249 -8.64 10.93 22.62
CA PRO A 249 -10.04 10.88 23.02
C PRO A 249 -10.86 12.03 22.43
N ARG A 250 -12.16 11.82 22.25
CA ARG A 250 -13.07 12.87 21.76
C ARG A 250 -13.16 13.98 22.82
N THR A 251 -12.73 15.18 22.47
CA THR A 251 -13.03 16.39 23.25
C THR A 251 -14.45 16.87 22.89
N PHE A 252 -15.15 17.54 23.80
CA PHE A 252 -16.51 18.07 23.59
C PHE A 252 -16.67 19.05 22.41
N MET A 253 -15.59 19.41 21.72
CA MET A 253 -15.66 20.14 20.45
C MET A 253 -15.93 19.14 19.31
N THR A 254 -17.17 19.16 18.84
CA THR A 254 -17.66 18.43 17.67
C THR A 254 -16.80 18.74 16.45
N PHE A 255 -15.95 17.80 16.05
CA PHE A 255 -15.42 17.75 14.70
C PHE A 255 -16.48 17.15 13.81
N GLU A 256 -16.92 17.89 12.78
CA GLU A 256 -17.66 17.26 11.68
C GLU A 256 -16.76 16.17 11.07
N PRO A 257 -17.26 14.94 10.89
CA PRO A 257 -16.52 13.91 10.18
C PRO A 257 -16.26 14.44 8.77
N SER A 258 -14.99 14.74 8.46
CA SER A 258 -14.62 15.04 7.09
C SER A 258 -14.96 13.81 6.25
N LYS A 259 -15.78 14.00 5.20
CA LYS A 259 -15.99 12.95 4.21
C LYS A 259 -14.61 12.45 3.77
N PRO A 260 -14.38 11.13 3.68
CA PRO A 260 -13.11 10.62 3.19
C PRO A 260 -12.85 11.28 1.83
N VAL A 261 -11.74 12.01 1.76
CA VAL A 261 -11.44 12.83 0.57
C VAL A 261 -11.06 11.94 -0.62
N VAL A 262 -10.78 10.67 -0.33
CA VAL A 262 -10.25 9.66 -1.24
C VAL A 262 -11.19 8.46 -1.30
N PHE A 263 -11.58 8.06 -2.51
CA PHE A 263 -12.59 7.02 -2.78
C PHE A 263 -11.98 5.63 -2.90
N ALA A 264 -12.28 4.78 -1.93
CA ALA A 264 -11.90 3.37 -1.93
C ALA A 264 -13.12 2.42 -1.86
N GLU A 265 -14.35 2.89 -2.09
CA GLU A 265 -15.56 2.05 -1.99
C GLU A 265 -15.53 0.84 -2.92
N TRP A 266 -14.87 0.94 -4.08
CA TRP A 266 -14.68 -0.16 -5.02
C TRP A 266 -13.92 -1.36 -4.42
N ALA A 267 -13.15 -1.13 -3.37
CA ALA A 267 -12.38 -2.13 -2.65
C ALA A 267 -13.11 -2.65 -1.39
N SER A 268 -14.25 -2.07 -1.03
CA SER A 268 -14.99 -2.42 0.19
C SER A 268 -15.53 -3.84 0.13
N GLY A 269 -15.49 -4.53 1.27
CA GLY A 269 -16.00 -5.90 1.42
C GLY A 269 -15.15 -7.00 0.76
N VAL A 270 -14.10 -6.64 0.02
CA VAL A 270 -13.17 -7.62 -0.59
C VAL A 270 -12.02 -7.88 0.36
N SER A 271 -11.91 -9.13 0.79
CA SER A 271 -10.82 -9.60 1.65
C SER A 271 -10.37 -10.98 1.19
N ALA A 272 -9.29 -11.04 0.42
CA ALA A 272 -8.75 -12.32 -0.06
C ALA A 272 -7.89 -12.94 1.05
N THR A 273 -8.39 -13.98 1.71
CA THR A 273 -7.58 -14.76 2.67
C THR A 273 -6.42 -15.40 1.92
N LEU A 274 -5.19 -15.03 2.28
CA LEU A 274 -4.03 -15.74 1.78
C LEU A 274 -4.07 -17.16 2.31
N ASP A 275 -3.75 -18.12 1.45
CA ASP A 275 -3.63 -19.50 1.89
C ASP A 275 -2.48 -19.62 2.90
N PRO A 276 -2.59 -20.50 3.91
CA PRO A 276 -1.55 -20.67 4.92
C PRO A 276 -0.17 -20.98 4.35
N GLY A 277 -0.11 -21.66 3.19
CA GLY A 277 1.15 -21.96 2.50
C GLY A 277 1.86 -20.71 2.00
N THR A 278 1.13 -19.74 1.45
CA THR A 278 1.68 -18.45 1.02
C THR A 278 2.15 -17.62 2.20
N VAL A 279 1.39 -17.56 3.29
CA VAL A 279 1.80 -16.84 4.51
C VAL A 279 3.10 -17.45 5.07
N ASN A 280 3.18 -18.77 5.18
CA ASN A 280 4.39 -19.46 5.65
C ASN A 280 5.61 -19.17 4.76
N LYS A 281 5.43 -19.09 3.44
CA LYS A 281 6.51 -18.71 2.51
C LYS A 281 6.99 -17.28 2.76
N HIS A 282 6.07 -16.33 2.96
CA HIS A 282 6.44 -14.95 3.27
C HIS A 282 7.18 -14.86 4.60
N VAL A 283 6.69 -15.53 5.64
CA VAL A 283 7.33 -15.58 6.96
C VAL A 283 8.72 -16.20 6.87
N SER A 284 8.88 -17.35 6.21
CA SER A 284 10.19 -17.99 6.02
C SER A 284 11.17 -17.05 5.31
N ALA A 285 10.75 -16.41 4.22
CA ALA A 285 11.60 -15.51 3.46
C ALA A 285 11.99 -14.25 4.24
N MET A 286 11.12 -13.77 5.14
CA MET A 286 11.44 -12.68 6.06
C MET A 286 12.42 -13.15 7.14
N VAL A 287 12.21 -14.32 7.73
CA VAL A 287 13.12 -14.88 8.75
C VAL A 287 14.52 -15.06 8.16
N ASP A 288 14.63 -15.64 6.96
CA ASP A 288 15.90 -15.80 6.25
C ASP A 288 16.59 -14.45 6.02
N ALA A 289 15.82 -13.41 5.65
CA ALA A 289 16.33 -12.05 5.52
C ALA A 289 16.81 -11.46 6.84
N VAL A 290 16.10 -11.67 7.95
CA VAL A 290 16.49 -11.20 9.27
C VAL A 290 17.82 -11.83 9.69
N PHE A 291 17.94 -13.15 9.63
CA PHE A 291 19.19 -13.83 9.97
C PHE A 291 20.35 -13.39 9.08
N LYS A 292 20.12 -13.22 7.77
CA LYS A 292 21.14 -12.71 6.84
C LYS A 292 21.68 -11.32 7.21
N HIS A 293 20.87 -10.45 7.81
CA HIS A 293 21.25 -9.06 8.10
C HIS A 293 21.74 -8.82 9.54
N TYR A 294 21.24 -9.61 10.50
CA TYR A 294 21.47 -9.38 11.93
C TYR A 294 22.26 -10.50 12.62
N ASP A 295 22.22 -11.74 12.12
CA ASP A 295 23.06 -12.85 12.64
C ASP A 295 24.43 -12.85 11.94
N SER A 296 25.32 -11.96 12.41
CA SER A 296 26.63 -11.73 11.79
C SER A 296 27.63 -12.85 12.05
N ASP A 297 27.51 -13.57 13.16
CA ASP A 297 28.37 -14.68 13.57
C ASP A 297 27.80 -16.07 13.22
N ARG A 298 26.58 -16.13 12.68
CA ARG A 298 25.89 -17.33 12.22
C ARG A 298 25.66 -18.34 13.35
N ASP A 299 25.41 -17.83 14.55
CA ASP A 299 25.17 -18.66 15.73
C ASP A 299 23.69 -19.09 15.84
N GLY A 300 22.82 -18.57 14.97
CA GLY A 300 21.40 -18.84 14.96
C GLY A 300 20.59 -18.00 15.94
N TYR A 301 21.17 -16.95 16.50
CA TYR A 301 20.53 -16.01 17.41
C TYR A 301 20.68 -14.56 16.92
N ILE A 302 19.79 -13.69 17.39
CA ILE A 302 19.89 -12.24 17.21
C ILE A 302 19.73 -11.57 18.58
N SER A 303 20.36 -10.42 18.78
CA SER A 303 20.26 -9.73 20.06
C SER A 303 18.85 -9.16 20.28
N GLN A 304 18.50 -8.95 21.56
CA GLN A 304 17.20 -8.36 21.92
C GLN A 304 17.02 -6.96 21.32
N ASP A 305 18.09 -6.18 21.20
CA ASP A 305 18.03 -4.83 20.63
C ASP A 305 17.81 -4.85 19.12
N GLU A 306 18.42 -5.79 18.40
CA GLU A 306 18.18 -6.01 16.96
C GLU A 306 16.75 -6.50 16.71
N PHE A 307 16.27 -7.44 17.53
CA PHE A 307 14.88 -7.88 17.45
C PHE A 307 13.90 -6.73 17.64
N ARG A 308 14.14 -5.85 18.62
CA ARG A 308 13.29 -4.66 18.86
C ARG A 308 13.27 -3.69 17.69
N GLN A 309 14.36 -3.58 16.92
CA GLN A 309 14.39 -2.74 15.71
C GLN A 309 13.48 -3.28 14.61
N ILE A 310 13.34 -4.61 14.52
CA ILE A 310 12.53 -5.30 13.50
C ILE A 310 11.07 -5.40 13.95
N SER A 311 10.82 -5.62 15.24
CA SER A 311 9.45 -5.71 15.78
C SER A 311 8.64 -4.44 15.54
N GLY A 312 9.31 -3.29 15.42
CA GLY A 312 8.68 -2.02 15.03
C GLY A 312 7.97 -2.05 13.65
N ASN A 313 8.29 -3.02 12.79
CA ASN A 313 7.63 -3.22 11.49
C ASN A 313 6.26 -3.90 11.61
N PHE A 314 6.01 -4.53 12.76
CA PHE A 314 4.83 -5.32 13.04
C PHE A 314 4.14 -4.75 14.28
N PRO A 315 3.45 -3.60 14.15
CA PRO A 315 2.75 -3.03 15.27
C PRO A 315 1.77 -4.02 15.86
N PHE A 316 1.84 -4.18 17.18
CA PHE A 316 0.92 -4.99 17.99
C PHE A 316 1.04 -6.52 17.79
N ILE A 317 2.12 -7.03 17.17
CA ILE A 317 2.58 -8.38 17.52
C ILE A 317 3.02 -8.33 18.98
N ASP A 318 2.64 -9.36 19.75
CA ASP A 318 2.97 -9.45 21.16
C ASP A 318 4.46 -9.17 21.41
N PRO A 319 4.80 -8.32 22.39
CA PRO A 319 6.19 -7.99 22.66
C PRO A 319 6.99 -9.23 23.04
N PHE A 320 8.25 -9.28 22.62
CA PHE A 320 9.19 -10.34 22.99
C PHE A 320 9.20 -10.53 24.51
N GLY A 321 8.73 -11.68 24.98
CA GLY A 321 8.58 -12.01 26.41
C GLY A 321 7.29 -12.73 26.80
N THR A 322 6.23 -12.68 25.99
CA THR A 322 5.04 -13.54 26.17
C THR A 322 5.15 -14.88 25.43
N ILE A 323 5.95 -14.93 24.37
CA ILE A 323 6.07 -16.09 23.47
C ILE A 323 7.05 -17.15 24.02
N ASP A 324 7.99 -16.76 24.90
CA ASP A 324 9.03 -17.64 25.46
C ASP A 324 8.76 -18.10 26.91
N LEU A 325 7.54 -17.91 27.44
CA LEU A 325 7.19 -18.40 28.78
C LEU A 325 6.80 -19.90 28.81
N ASP A 326 6.77 -20.56 27.66
CA ASP A 326 6.47 -22.00 27.52
C ASP A 326 7.71 -22.85 27.16
N ARG A 327 8.88 -22.56 27.76
CA ARG A 327 9.98 -23.54 27.87
C ARG A 327 10.73 -23.48 29.19
#